data_AF-A0A929G4Y9-F1
#
_entry.id   AF-A0A929G4Y9-F1
#
_cell.length_a   1.000
_cell.length_b   1.000
_cell.length_c   1.000
_cell.angle_alpha   90.00
_cell.angle_beta   90.00
_cell.angle_gamma   90.00
#
_symmetry.space_group_name_H-M   'P 1'
#
loop_
_entity.id
_entity.type
_entity.pdbx_description
1 polymer ?
#
loop_
_entity_poly.entity_id
_entity_poly.type
_entity_poly.pdbx_seq_one_letter_code
_entity_poly.pdbx_strand_id
1 'polypeptide(L)' 'RKEYGNVEFISAGSSLKLCLVAEGRADIYPRTGPTMEWDTAAGQAIVEFSGGKVYQYDTTEPLLYNKENLLNPWFVVIR' A
#
# COMPACT_ATOMS: atom_id res chain seq x y z
N ARG A 1 13.21 12.49 10.21
CA ARG A 1 13.83 13.74 9.72
C ARG A 1 15.32 13.87 10.06
N LYS A 2 15.75 13.67 11.32
CA LYS A 2 17.19 13.68 11.67
C LYS A 2 18.00 12.56 11.00
N GLU A 3 17.37 11.42 10.71
CA GLU A 3 18.03 10.22 10.18
C GLU A 3 17.75 9.98 8.69
N TYR A 4 16.50 10.15 8.25
CA TYR A 4 16.06 9.89 6.85
C TYR A 4 15.92 11.14 5.96
N GLY A 5 16.48 12.28 6.38
CA GLY A 5 16.37 13.53 5.63
C GLY A 5 14.96 14.12 5.58
N ASN A 6 14.67 14.87 4.50
CA ASN A 6 13.41 15.57 4.30
C ASN A 6 12.37 14.62 3.70
N VAL A 7 11.18 14.56 4.31
CA VAL A 7 10.08 13.69 3.87
C VAL A 7 8.93 14.58 3.43
N GLU A 8 8.48 14.37 2.19
CA GLU A 8 7.30 15.02 1.64
C GLU A 8 6.05 14.15 1.89
N PHE A 9 4.93 14.79 2.25
CA PHE A 9 3.66 14.12 2.43
C PHE A 9 2.71 14.53 1.33
N ILE A 10 2.21 13.55 0.57
CA ILE A 10 1.20 13.75 -0.47
C ILE A 10 -0.15 13.30 0.07
N SER A 11 -1.13 14.21 0.07
CA SER A 11 -2.52 13.86 0.40
C SER A 11 -3.25 13.38 -0.85
N ALA A 12 -3.86 12.20 -0.77
CA ALA A 12 -4.69 11.65 -1.84
C ALA A 12 -5.84 10.81 -1.26
N GLY A 13 -6.97 10.78 -1.96
CA GLY A 13 -8.15 10.02 -1.56
C GLY A 13 -8.06 8.53 -1.91
N SER A 14 -8.76 7.69 -1.15
CA SER A 14 -9.08 6.29 -1.51
C SER A 14 -7.88 5.45 -2.03
N SER A 15 -8.13 4.60 -3.02
CA SER A 15 -7.21 3.69 -3.72
C SER A 15 -6.22 4.38 -4.67
N LEU A 16 -6.41 5.68 -4.96
CA LEU A 16 -5.47 6.47 -5.77
C LEU A 16 -4.05 6.44 -5.19
N LYS A 17 -3.92 6.30 -3.87
CA LYS A 17 -2.61 6.16 -3.19
C LYS A 17 -1.80 4.97 -3.70
N LEU A 18 -2.45 3.85 -4.04
CA LEU A 18 -1.75 2.70 -4.63
C LEU A 18 -1.24 3.05 -6.03
N CYS A 19 -2.06 3.74 -6.83
CA CYS A 19 -1.65 4.19 -8.17
C CYS A 19 -0.49 5.20 -8.11
N LEU A 20 -0.45 6.10 -7.12
CA LEU A 20 0.66 7.04 -6.96
C LEU A 20 2.00 6.34 -6.69
N VAL A 21 1.98 5.23 -5.95
CA VAL A 21 3.18 4.39 -5.76
C VAL A 21 3.53 3.65 -7.06
N ALA A 22 2.54 3.09 -7.73
CA ALA A 22 2.72 2.42 -9.02
C ALA A 22 3.24 3.35 -10.14
N GLU A 23 2.91 4.64 -10.07
CA GLU A 23 3.39 5.68 -10.99
C GLU A 23 4.80 6.20 -10.60
N GLY A 24 5.29 5.89 -9.39
CA GLY A 24 6.57 6.39 -8.88
C GLY A 24 6.51 7.82 -8.36
N ARG A 25 5.31 8.32 -8.07
CA ARG A 25 5.09 9.64 -7.46
C ARG A 25 5.11 9.61 -5.94
N ALA A 26 5.06 8.43 -5.34
CA ALA A 26 5.25 8.21 -3.91
C ALA A 26 6.11 6.95 -3.73
N ASP A 27 7.08 7.01 -2.81
CA ASP A 27 7.96 5.87 -2.51
C ASP A 27 7.28 4.84 -1.61
N ILE A 28 6.43 5.32 -0.68
CA ILE A 28 5.80 4.50 0.34
C ILE A 28 4.38 4.97 0.66
N TYR A 29 3.47 4.01 0.82
CA TYR A 29 2.14 4.23 1.36
C TYR A 29 1.85 3.24 2.51
N PRO A 30 2.04 3.65 3.77
CA PRO A 30 1.62 2.86 4.93
C PRO A 30 0.13 3.07 5.20
N ARG A 31 -0.62 1.99 5.42
CA ARG A 31 -2.05 2.02 5.77
C ARG A 31 -2.28 1.35 7.12
N THR A 32 -2.46 2.18 8.15
CA THR A 32 -2.69 1.79 9.56
C THR A 32 -4.14 2.00 10.01
N GLY A 33 -5.08 1.90 9.08
CA GLY A 33 -6.51 2.04 9.35
C GLY A 33 -7.32 1.04 8.53
N PRO A 34 -8.54 0.67 8.98
CA PRO A 34 -9.29 -0.42 8.38
C PRO A 34 -9.54 -0.19 6.88
N THR A 35 -9.47 -1.29 6.13
CA THR A 35 -9.84 -1.40 4.71
C THR A 35 -10.38 -2.80 4.49
N MET A 36 -11.17 -2.96 3.43
CA MET A 36 -11.63 -4.25 2.96
C MET A 36 -10.81 -4.70 1.76
N GLU A 37 -10.80 -6.01 1.50
CA GLU A 37 -10.09 -6.60 0.36
C GLU A 37 -10.35 -5.85 -0.96
N TRP A 38 -11.61 -5.54 -1.26
CA TRP A 38 -12.02 -4.85 -2.49
C TRP A 38 -11.47 -3.42 -2.62
N ASP A 39 -11.08 -2.76 -1.52
CA ASP A 39 -10.44 -1.44 -1.58
C ASP A 39 -9.00 -1.51 -2.11
N THR A 40 -8.39 -2.69 -2.05
CA THR A 40 -6.95 -2.90 -2.28
C THR A 40 -6.64 -3.83 -3.44
N ALA A 41 -7.46 -4.85 -3.72
CA ALA A 41 -7.15 -5.92 -4.67
C ALA A 41 -6.72 -5.40 -6.06
N ALA A 42 -7.52 -4.51 -6.65
CA ALA A 42 -7.21 -3.92 -7.94
C ALA A 42 -5.94 -3.07 -7.90
N GLY A 43 -5.76 -2.27 -6.84
CA GLY A 43 -4.59 -1.41 -6.68
C GLY A 43 -3.29 -2.20 -6.43
N GLN A 44 -3.36 -3.29 -5.66
CA GLN A 44 -2.22 -4.18 -5.43
C GLN A 44 -1.75 -4.83 -6.73
N ALA A 45 -2.68 -5.31 -7.56
CA ALA A 45 -2.31 -5.84 -8.88
C ALA A 45 -1.55 -4.79 -9.71
N ILE A 46 -2.06 -3.56 -9.78
CA ILE A 46 -1.40 -2.46 -10.52
C ILE A 46 0.01 -2.19 -9.94
N VAL A 47 0.15 -2.11 -8.62
CA VAL A 47 1.44 -1.89 -7.96
C VAL A 47 2.42 -3.01 -8.30
N GLU A 48 2.02 -4.27 -8.12
CA GLU A 48 2.88 -5.43 -8.35
C GLU A 48 3.30 -5.57 -9.81
N PHE A 49 2.39 -5.38 -10.76
CA PHE A 49 2.72 -5.37 -12.19
C PHE A 49 3.58 -4.17 -12.61
N SER A 50 3.56 -3.08 -11.84
CA SER A 50 4.48 -1.94 -12.04
C SER A 50 5.86 -2.13 -11.39
N GLY A 51 6.09 -3.25 -10.71
CA GLY A 51 7.35 -3.61 -10.04
C GLY A 51 7.40 -3.29 -8.54
N GLY A 52 6.36 -2.69 -7.98
CA GLY A 52 6.24 -2.45 -6.54
C GLY A 52 5.73 -3.67 -5.77
N LYS A 53 5.53 -3.51 -4.46
CA LYS A 53 5.09 -4.59 -3.55
C LYS A 53 4.06 -4.08 -2.54
N VAL A 54 3.17 -4.97 -2.11
CA VAL A 54 2.20 -4.72 -1.03
C VAL A 54 2.36 -5.78 0.04
N TYR A 55 2.84 -5.37 1.22
CA TYR A 55 3.14 -6.27 2.34
C TYR A 55 2.20 -6.04 3.51
N GLN A 56 1.89 -7.10 4.26
CA GLN A 56 1.29 -6.94 5.58
C GLN A 56 2.31 -6.26 6.51
N TYR A 57 1.85 -5.33 7.32
CA TYR A 57 2.69 -4.55 8.22
C TYR A 57 3.51 -5.47 9.14
N ASP A 58 4.80 -5.15 9.30
CA ASP A 58 5.78 -5.89 10.12
C ASP A 58 6.08 -7.33 9.63
N THR A 59 5.78 -7.63 8.36
CA THR A 59 6.08 -8.92 7.74
C THR A 59 6.65 -8.74 6.33
N THR A 60 7.19 -9.82 5.77
CA THR A 60 7.52 -9.91 4.33
C THR A 60 6.42 -10.58 3.51
N GLU A 61 5.28 -10.90 4.14
CA GLU A 61 4.18 -11.60 3.49
C GLU A 61 3.34 -10.63 2.67
N PRO A 62 2.95 -11.01 1.45
CA PRO A 62 2.06 -10.19 0.65
C PRO A 62 0.69 -10.05 1.33
N LEU A 63 -0.02 -8.98 1.01
CA LEU A 63 -1.43 -8.87 1.40
C LEU A 63 -2.24 -9.91 0.61
N LEU A 64 -3.00 -10.75 1.33
CA LEU A 64 -3.75 -11.88 0.77
C LEU A 64 -5.25 -11.59 0.69
N TYR A 65 -5.89 -12.25 -0.27
CA TYR A 65 -7.30 -12.08 -0.64
C TYR A 65 -8.08 -13.38 -0.52
N ASN A 66 -9.41 -13.28 -0.60
CA ASN A 66 -10.36 -14.37 -0.43
C ASN A 66 -10.30 -15.01 0.97
N LYS A 67 -10.10 -14.17 1.99
CA LYS A 67 -10.14 -14.58 3.40
C LYS A 67 -11.59 -14.76 3.85
N GLU A 68 -11.81 -15.59 4.87
CA GLU A 68 -13.13 -15.70 5.52
C GLU A 68 -13.60 -14.35 6.07
N ASN A 69 -12.67 -13.62 6.70
CA ASN A 69 -12.86 -12.22 7.07
C ASN A 69 -12.17 -11.31 6.05
N LEU A 70 -12.97 -10.56 5.31
CA LEU A 70 -12.53 -9.66 4.24
C LEU A 70 -11.85 -8.37 4.73
N LEU A 71 -11.74 -8.17 6.05
CA LEU A 71 -10.97 -7.08 6.63
C LEU A 71 -9.47 -7.30 6.38
N ASN A 72 -8.80 -6.29 5.86
CA ASN A 72 -7.36 -6.34 5.69
C ASN A 72 -6.63 -6.05 7.00
N PRO A 73 -5.50 -6.73 7.27
CA PRO A 73 -4.54 -6.23 8.24
C PRO A 73 -3.96 -4.87 7.78
N TRP A 74 -3.21 -4.21 8.65
CA TRP A 74 -2.40 -3.09 8.21
C TRP A 74 -1.40 -3.54 7.14
N PHE A 75 -1.09 -2.66 6.19
CA PHE A 75 -0.20 -2.98 5.10
C PHE A 75 0.67 -1.79 4.71
N VAL A 76 1.74 -2.08 3.98
CA VAL A 76 2.64 -1.09 3.40
C VAL A 76 2.78 -1.37 1.91
N VAL A 77 2.55 -0.34 1.11
CA VAL A 77 2.84 -0.37 -0.33
C VAL A 77 4.19 0.31 -0.53
N ILE A 78 5.10 -0.35 -1.26
CA ILE A 78 6.41 0.19 -1.62
C ILE A 78 6.63 0.07 -3.12
N ARG A 79 7.42 1.00 -3.67
CA ARG A 79 7.93 0.88 -5.03
C ARG A 79 9.30 0.19 -5.04
#